data_AF-A0A293MFP3-F1
#
_entry.id   AF-A0A293MFP3-F1
#
_cell.length_a   1.000
_cell.length_b   1.000
_cell.length_c   1.000
_cell.angle_alpha   90.00
_cell.angle_beta   90.00
_cell.angle_gamma   90.00
#
_symmetry.space_group_name_H-M   'P 1'
#
loop_
_entity.id
_entity.type
_entity.pdbx_description
1 polymer ?
#
loop_
_entity_poly.entity_id
_entity_poly.type
_entity_poly.pdbx_seq_one_letter_code
_entity_poly.pdbx_strand_id
1 'polypeptide(L)'
;MVVVPIIFLPFLSISENAQMWKCAYVVLIMSLYWIIEPIPLGATSMIPVALLPLLGLMKTEETCDFYMNETNMMFIGTLTMAIAIEHSNLHQRLALKTLCVIGAGVRRLVLGLMLISMFLAIWINNVAITAMMMPVVDSLVDELLGEKDSEKTGCTEVITEKIPPQCPKEKQNGYAKVPTSEKELVAYQDGCCPVEEESTSSEVSDSATERCRKKIRLLLYLSVVYGANTGAITTITSAPSNIVFKFVIEDIYKDRAPVDYASWMFFAIQPCCGMFAGGSAMLWNHVFRGAVRMWRKILMVVVPIIFLPFLSISENAQMWILVLL
;
A
#
# COMPACT_ATOMS: atom_id res chain seq x y z
N MET A 1 28.57 6.39 18.75
CA MET A 1 29.50 6.95 17.75
C MET A 1 30.92 6.43 17.96
N VAL A 2 31.68 6.92 18.94
CA VAL A 2 33.11 6.55 19.07
C VAL A 2 33.33 5.20 19.77
N VAL A 3 32.33 4.70 20.51
CA VAL A 3 32.46 3.48 21.33
C VAL A 3 32.70 2.22 20.51
N VAL A 4 32.02 2.06 19.36
CA VAL A 4 32.17 0.87 18.50
C VAL A 4 33.59 0.76 17.93
N PRO A 5 34.16 1.77 17.26
CA PRO A 5 35.55 1.68 16.79
C PRO A 5 36.56 1.51 17.94
N ILE A 6 36.31 2.09 19.11
CA ILE A 6 37.17 1.91 20.29
C ILE A 6 37.11 0.47 20.84
N ILE A 7 35.93 -0.16 20.85
CA ILE A 7 35.76 -1.55 21.32
C ILE A 7 36.43 -2.56 20.39
N PHE A 8 36.44 -2.30 19.07
CA PHE A 8 37.06 -3.19 18.08
C PHE A 8 38.54 -2.88 17.81
N LEU A 9 39.09 -1.80 18.38
CA LEU A 9 40.51 -1.43 18.30
C LEU A 9 41.49 -2.53 18.78
N PRO A 10 41.19 -3.34 19.82
CA PRO A 10 42.04 -4.47 20.23
C PRO A 10 42.23 -5.53 19.13
N PHE A 11 41.29 -5.62 18.19
CA PHE A 11 41.33 -6.54 17.05
C PHE A 11 42.45 -6.18 16.06
N LEU A 12 42.91 -4.93 16.08
CA LEU A 12 43.97 -4.41 15.20
C LEU A 12 45.38 -4.79 15.67
N SER A 13 45.52 -5.30 16.90
CA SER A 13 46.81 -5.61 17.55
C SER A 13 47.24 -7.08 17.46
N ILE A 14 46.48 -7.93 16.76
CA ILE A 14 46.85 -9.35 16.55
C ILE A 14 47.87 -9.44 15.40
N SER A 15 49.09 -9.86 15.75
CA SER A 15 50.29 -9.76 14.90
C SER A 15 50.36 -10.78 13.74
N GLU A 16 49.64 -11.89 13.80
CA GLU A 16 49.58 -12.84 12.68
C GLU A 16 48.47 -12.42 11.70
N ASN A 17 48.86 -12.01 10.49
CA ASN A 17 47.99 -11.52 9.41
C ASN A 17 47.32 -10.15 9.65
N ALA A 18 48.13 -9.14 10.00
CA ALA A 18 47.65 -7.77 10.26
C ALA A 18 46.74 -7.17 9.16
N GLN A 19 46.90 -7.54 7.89
CA GLN A 19 46.07 -7.04 6.80
C GLN A 19 44.63 -7.58 6.83
N MET A 20 44.46 -8.88 7.14
CA MET A 20 43.13 -9.51 7.20
C MET A 20 42.30 -8.94 8.36
N TRP A 21 42.92 -8.76 9.53
CA TRP A 21 42.27 -8.21 10.72
C TRP A 21 41.88 -6.74 10.56
N LYS A 22 42.71 -5.93 9.88
CA LYS A 22 42.37 -4.55 9.52
C LYS A 22 41.15 -4.49 8.60
N CYS A 23 41.07 -5.34 7.57
CA CYS A 23 39.88 -5.41 6.70
C CYS A 23 38.64 -5.86 7.49
N ALA A 24 38.78 -6.90 8.32
CA ALA A 24 37.70 -7.40 9.16
C ALA A 24 37.17 -6.33 10.12
N TYR A 25 38.06 -5.53 10.71
CA TYR A 25 37.70 -4.39 11.56
C TYR A 25 36.82 -3.36 10.82
N VAL A 26 37.19 -2.98 9.60
CA VAL A 26 36.38 -2.05 8.78
C VAL A 26 34.99 -2.64 8.48
N VAL A 27 34.93 -3.91 8.05
CA VAL A 27 33.67 -4.60 7.73
C VAL A 27 32.76 -4.74 8.95
N LEU A 28 33.33 -5.02 10.12
CA LEU A 28 32.57 -5.19 11.36
C LEU A 28 31.98 -3.84 11.83
N ILE A 29 32.76 -2.75 11.75
CA ILE A 29 32.26 -1.40 12.02
C ILE A 29 31.14 -1.02 11.05
N MET A 30 31.35 -1.24 9.75
CA MET A 30 30.32 -1.02 8.71
C MET A 30 29.02 -1.73 9.05
N SER A 31 29.13 -3.02 9.33
CA SER A 31 27.98 -3.89 9.58
C SER A 31 27.22 -3.48 10.84
N LEU A 32 27.93 -3.16 11.93
CA LEU A 32 27.29 -2.65 13.15
C LEU A 32 26.65 -1.28 12.95
N TYR A 33 27.25 -0.39 12.15
CA TYR A 33 26.66 0.92 11.88
C TYR A 33 25.42 0.83 11.01
N TRP A 34 25.35 -0.10 10.07
CA TRP A 34 24.12 -0.35 9.32
C TRP A 34 23.00 -0.94 10.18
N ILE A 35 23.32 -1.72 11.21
CA ILE A 35 22.30 -2.30 12.11
C ILE A 35 21.83 -1.30 13.18
N ILE A 36 22.77 -0.55 13.77
CA ILE A 36 22.49 0.38 14.88
C ILE A 36 22.00 1.75 14.37
N GLU A 37 22.23 2.05 13.09
CA GLU A 37 21.92 3.32 12.42
C GLU A 37 22.29 4.58 13.23
N PRO A 38 23.53 4.68 13.72
CA PRO A 38 23.94 5.81 14.56
C PRO A 38 24.13 7.11 13.74
N ILE A 39 24.38 6.97 12.43
CA ILE A 39 24.61 8.04 11.45
C ILE A 39 23.83 7.64 10.19
N PRO A 40 23.30 8.58 9.37
CA PRO A 40 22.60 8.26 8.14
C PRO A 40 23.34 7.23 7.27
N LEU A 41 22.60 6.30 6.66
CA LEU A 41 23.15 5.16 5.90
C LEU A 41 24.18 5.58 4.83
N GLY A 42 23.95 6.72 4.17
CA GLY A 42 24.88 7.27 3.16
C GLY A 42 26.19 7.81 3.73
N ALA A 43 26.20 8.34 4.96
CA ALA A 43 27.45 8.74 5.62
C ALA A 43 28.18 7.52 6.19
N THR A 44 27.45 6.50 6.65
CA THR A 44 28.03 5.22 7.05
C THR A 44 28.75 4.55 5.87
N SER A 45 28.15 4.55 4.67
CA SER A 45 28.77 3.96 3.48
C SER A 45 30.03 4.71 2.98
N MET A 46 30.31 5.92 3.46
CA MET A 46 31.53 6.68 3.13
C MET A 46 32.72 6.38 4.05
N ILE A 47 32.49 5.76 5.20
CA ILE A 47 33.56 5.47 6.16
C ILE A 47 34.69 4.60 5.55
N PRO A 48 34.45 3.58 4.70
CA PRO A 48 35.53 2.82 4.07
C PRO A 48 36.48 3.67 3.24
N VAL A 49 35.97 4.74 2.59
CA VAL A 49 36.79 5.70 1.81
C VAL A 49 37.87 6.34 2.66
N ALA A 50 37.58 6.66 3.92
CA ALA A 50 38.53 7.25 4.84
C ALA A 50 39.35 6.19 5.61
N LEU A 51 38.70 5.10 6.01
CA LEU A 51 39.28 4.11 6.92
C LEU A 51 40.25 3.13 6.22
N LEU A 52 39.98 2.76 4.96
CA LEU A 52 40.84 1.85 4.19
C LEU A 52 42.22 2.48 3.89
N PRO A 53 42.32 3.73 3.41
CA PRO A 53 43.61 4.37 3.18
C PRO A 53 44.35 4.70 4.48
N LEU A 54 43.63 5.09 5.54
CA LEU A 54 44.23 5.41 6.84
C LEU A 54 44.87 4.19 7.52
N LEU A 55 44.34 3.00 7.29
CA LEU A 55 44.90 1.73 7.76
C LEU A 55 46.02 1.17 6.87
N GLY A 56 46.31 1.83 5.73
CA GLY A 56 47.29 1.42 4.74
C GLY A 56 46.89 0.17 3.95
N LEU A 57 45.58 -0.09 3.78
CA LEU A 57 45.07 -1.27 3.07
C LEU A 57 45.04 -1.08 1.56
N MET A 58 44.59 0.09 1.10
CA MET A 58 44.42 0.46 -0.30
C MET A 58 44.74 1.94 -0.51
N LYS A 59 45.08 2.35 -1.73
CA LYS A 59 45.26 3.77 -2.06
C LYS A 59 43.91 4.49 -2.09
N THR A 60 43.94 5.81 -1.87
CA THR A 60 42.75 6.66 -1.92
C THR A 60 42.09 6.63 -3.30
N GLU A 61 42.88 6.63 -4.37
CA GLU A 61 42.41 6.60 -5.77
C GLU A 61 41.61 5.31 -6.06
N GLU A 62 42.22 4.15 -5.81
CA GLU A 62 41.58 2.84 -5.99
C GLU A 62 40.30 2.70 -5.14
N THR A 63 40.29 3.27 -3.93
CA THR A 63 39.10 3.22 -3.07
C THR A 63 37.97 4.09 -3.62
N CYS A 64 38.28 5.26 -4.18
CA CYS A 64 37.29 6.17 -4.77
C CYS A 64 36.69 5.62 -6.08
N ASP A 65 37.47 4.87 -6.86
CA ASP A 65 37.00 4.26 -8.10
C ASP A 65 35.81 3.30 -7.86
N PHE A 66 35.81 2.56 -6.74
CA PHE A 66 34.69 1.70 -6.35
C PHE A 66 33.38 2.46 -6.07
N TYR A 67 33.44 3.77 -5.83
CA TYR A 67 32.24 4.60 -5.64
C TYR A 67 31.75 5.22 -6.95
N MET A 68 32.64 5.42 -7.92
CA MET A 68 32.35 6.05 -9.22
C MET A 68 32.02 5.02 -10.32
N ASN A 69 31.21 4.02 -9.99
CA ASN A 69 30.76 3.01 -10.95
C ASN A 69 29.60 3.50 -11.83
N GLU A 70 29.50 2.97 -13.05
CA GLU A 70 28.44 3.28 -14.03
C GLU A 70 27.03 3.11 -13.44
N THR A 71 26.84 2.07 -12.63
CA THR A 71 25.59 1.77 -11.92
C THR A 71 25.19 2.89 -10.94
N ASN A 72 26.15 3.50 -10.23
CA ASN A 72 25.89 4.63 -9.34
C ASN A 72 25.60 5.92 -10.13
N MET A 73 26.26 6.13 -11.27
CA MET A 73 25.99 7.26 -12.16
C MET A 73 24.58 7.19 -12.77
N MET A 74 24.15 5.99 -13.18
CA MET A 74 22.79 5.76 -13.66
C MET A 74 21.76 6.10 -12.57
N PHE A 75 22.03 5.73 -11.31
CA PHE A 75 21.17 6.08 -10.19
C PHE A 75 21.03 7.59 -10.02
N ILE A 76 22.14 8.34 -10.03
CA ILE A 76 22.12 9.83 -9.97
C ILE A 76 21.31 10.42 -11.12
N GLY A 77 21.46 9.89 -12.33
CA GLY A 77 20.67 10.30 -13.49
C GLY A 77 19.16 10.11 -13.28
N THR A 78 18.76 8.96 -12.74
CA THR A 78 17.35 8.69 -12.45
C THR A 78 16.78 9.51 -11.30
N LEU A 79 17.56 9.81 -10.26
CA LEU A 79 17.15 10.75 -9.21
C LEU A 79 16.92 12.15 -9.77
N THR A 80 17.81 12.62 -10.65
CA THR A 80 17.67 13.91 -11.32
C THR A 80 16.41 13.96 -12.18
N MET A 81 16.14 12.89 -12.95
CA MET A 81 14.92 12.75 -13.74
C MET A 81 13.66 12.73 -12.85
N ALA A 82 13.68 12.00 -11.74
CA ALA A 82 12.56 11.92 -10.80
C ALA A 82 12.23 13.31 -10.21
N ILE A 83 13.24 14.06 -9.77
CA ILE A 83 13.06 15.43 -9.26
C ILE A 83 12.49 16.35 -10.34
N ALA A 84 12.92 16.22 -11.60
CA ALA A 84 12.37 17.01 -12.70
C ALA A 84 10.87 16.71 -12.96
N ILE A 85 10.48 15.43 -12.87
CA ILE A 85 9.07 15.00 -12.97
C ILE A 85 8.24 15.51 -11.79
N GLU A 86 8.83 15.51 -10.60
CA GLU A 86 8.23 16.04 -9.37
C GLU A 86 7.97 17.54 -9.49
N HIS A 87 8.97 18.32 -9.90
CA HIS A 87 8.84 19.77 -10.10
C HIS A 87 7.78 20.15 -11.13
N SER A 88 7.55 19.27 -12.11
CA SER A 88 6.51 19.44 -13.13
C SER A 88 5.10 19.15 -12.62
N ASN A 89 4.97 18.65 -11.37
CA ASN A 89 3.72 18.17 -10.76
C ASN A 89 2.95 17.16 -11.64
N LEU A 90 3.68 16.45 -12.51
CA LEU A 90 3.08 15.53 -13.49
C LEU A 90 2.40 14.36 -12.78
N HIS A 91 3.05 13.85 -11.73
CA HIS A 91 2.58 12.76 -10.90
C HIS A 91 1.23 13.09 -10.22
N GLN A 92 1.04 14.32 -9.70
CA GLN A 92 -0.22 14.77 -9.11
C GLN A 92 -1.35 14.85 -10.14
N ARG A 93 -1.07 15.43 -11.32
CA ARG A 93 -2.05 15.51 -12.40
C ARG A 93 -2.50 14.12 -12.87
N LEU A 94 -1.56 13.18 -12.97
CA LEU A 94 -1.85 11.80 -13.34
C LEU A 94 -2.65 11.07 -12.26
N ALA A 95 -2.31 11.28 -10.98
CA ALA A 95 -3.03 10.70 -9.85
C ALA A 95 -4.49 11.16 -9.78
N LEU A 96 -4.74 12.48 -9.85
CA LEU A 96 -6.09 13.02 -9.83
C LEU A 96 -6.91 12.56 -11.04
N LYS A 97 -6.32 12.57 -12.24
CA LYS A 97 -7.01 12.15 -13.46
C LYS A 97 -7.40 10.67 -13.42
N THR A 98 -6.49 9.80 -12.95
CA THR A 98 -6.79 8.37 -12.82
C THR A 98 -7.82 8.08 -11.73
N LEU A 99 -7.76 8.78 -10.59
CA LEU A 99 -8.77 8.66 -9.53
C LEU A 99 -10.17 9.09 -9.99
N CYS A 100 -10.27 10.20 -10.72
CA CYS A 100 -11.55 10.66 -11.28
C CYS A 100 -12.13 9.67 -12.30
N VAL A 101 -11.29 9.01 -13.10
CA VAL A 101 -11.74 8.01 -14.09
C VAL A 101 -12.26 6.74 -13.41
N ILE A 102 -11.68 6.36 -12.27
CA ILE A 102 -11.97 5.10 -11.56
C ILE A 102 -13.24 5.22 -10.69
N GLY A 103 -13.58 6.42 -10.22
CA GLY A 103 -14.85 6.77 -9.57
C GLY A 103 -14.86 6.63 -8.03
N ALA A 104 -15.96 7.04 -7.40
CA ALA A 104 -16.06 7.34 -5.95
C ALA A 104 -16.21 6.14 -4.99
N GLY A 105 -16.21 4.90 -5.47
CA GLY A 105 -16.34 3.74 -4.58
C GLY A 105 -15.02 3.43 -3.86
N VAL A 106 -15.02 3.24 -2.53
CA VAL A 106 -13.82 2.88 -1.73
C VAL A 106 -13.02 1.72 -2.37
N ARG A 107 -13.71 0.74 -2.95
CA ARG A 107 -13.10 -0.39 -3.66
C ARG A 107 -12.30 0.03 -4.89
N ARG A 108 -12.87 0.93 -5.69
CA ARG A 108 -12.27 1.43 -6.91
C ARG A 108 -11.16 2.43 -6.56
N LEU A 109 -11.38 3.27 -5.56
CA LEU A 109 -10.39 4.19 -5.03
C LEU A 109 -9.10 3.47 -4.60
N VAL A 110 -9.23 2.40 -3.80
CA VAL A 110 -8.10 1.60 -3.34
C VAL A 110 -7.35 0.93 -4.51
N LEU A 111 -8.06 0.39 -5.50
CA LEU A 111 -7.42 -0.16 -6.71
C LEU A 111 -6.73 0.92 -7.55
N GLY A 112 -7.33 2.11 -7.64
CA GLY A 112 -6.75 3.25 -8.34
C GLY A 112 -5.48 3.76 -7.67
N LEU A 113 -5.49 3.89 -6.34
CA LEU A 113 -4.32 4.26 -5.54
C LEU A 113 -3.20 3.23 -5.67
N MET A 114 -3.54 1.93 -5.67
CA MET A 114 -2.56 0.87 -5.87
C MET A 114 -1.96 0.91 -7.28
N LEU A 115 -2.78 1.14 -8.32
CA LEU A 115 -2.34 1.20 -9.71
C LEU A 115 -1.46 2.42 -10.00
N ILE A 116 -1.86 3.61 -9.54
CA ILE A 116 -1.07 4.83 -9.74
C ILE A 116 0.27 4.74 -9.00
N SER A 117 0.27 4.22 -7.77
CA SER A 117 1.48 4.07 -6.97
C SER A 117 2.44 3.08 -7.61
N MET A 118 1.93 1.98 -8.16
CA MET A 118 2.73 1.02 -8.92
C MET A 118 3.34 1.66 -10.18
N PHE A 119 2.54 2.39 -10.96
CA PHE A 119 3.00 3.03 -12.18
C PHE A 119 4.09 4.08 -11.90
N LEU A 120 3.91 4.91 -10.88
CA LEU A 120 4.92 5.88 -10.47
C LEU A 120 6.18 5.20 -9.93
N ALA A 121 6.05 4.04 -9.25
CA ALA A 121 7.18 3.27 -8.69
C ALA A 121 8.05 2.57 -9.71
N ILE A 122 7.62 2.48 -10.96
CA ILE A 122 8.51 2.05 -12.04
C ILE A 122 9.61 3.10 -12.27
N TRP A 123 9.35 4.37 -12.02
CA TRP A 123 10.25 5.47 -12.41
C TRP A 123 10.84 6.21 -11.21
N ILE A 124 10.12 6.24 -10.08
CA ILE A 124 10.47 6.98 -8.88
C ILE A 124 10.74 5.98 -7.74
N ASN A 125 11.62 6.36 -6.81
CA ASN A 125 11.94 5.54 -5.64
C ASN A 125 10.71 5.33 -4.72
N ASN A 126 10.60 4.13 -4.14
CA ASN A 126 9.45 3.72 -3.31
C ASN A 126 9.18 4.67 -2.12
N VAL A 127 10.23 5.18 -1.49
CA VAL A 127 10.13 6.15 -0.38
C VAL A 127 9.52 7.47 -0.84
N ALA A 128 9.97 7.98 -2.00
CA ALA A 128 9.52 9.27 -2.53
C ALA A 128 8.04 9.23 -2.91
N ILE A 129 7.57 8.15 -3.54
CA ILE A 129 6.15 7.99 -3.91
C ILE A 129 5.27 7.91 -2.67
N THR A 130 5.71 7.16 -1.67
CA THR A 130 4.96 7.03 -0.42
C THR A 130 4.81 8.39 0.25
N ALA A 131 5.87 9.21 0.28
CA ALA A 131 5.82 10.57 0.79
C ALA A 131 4.89 11.49 -0.03
N MET A 132 4.94 11.41 -1.38
CA MET A 132 4.09 12.23 -2.26
C MET A 132 2.61 11.85 -2.21
N MET A 133 2.30 10.56 -2.03
CA MET A 133 0.93 10.05 -1.97
C MET A 133 0.30 10.21 -0.60
N MET A 134 1.10 10.39 0.47
CA MET A 134 0.60 10.62 1.82
C MET A 134 -0.41 11.77 1.91
N PRO A 135 -0.12 13.01 1.45
CA PRO A 135 -1.09 14.11 1.49
C PRO A 135 -2.31 13.87 0.57
N VAL A 136 -2.14 13.13 -0.53
CA VAL A 136 -3.26 12.75 -1.41
C VAL A 136 -4.21 11.80 -0.69
N VAL A 137 -3.66 10.80 0.00
CA VAL A 137 -4.45 9.87 0.82
C VAL A 137 -5.13 10.60 1.97
N ASP A 138 -4.45 11.53 2.63
CA ASP A 138 -5.04 12.35 3.70
C ASP A 138 -6.25 13.13 3.19
N SER A 139 -6.09 13.82 2.06
CA SER A 139 -7.18 14.57 1.43
C SER A 139 -8.37 13.67 1.07
N LEU A 140 -8.10 12.45 0.59
CA LEU A 140 -9.15 11.47 0.26
C LEU A 140 -9.82 10.88 1.51
N VAL A 141 -9.05 10.66 2.57
CA VAL A 141 -9.55 10.17 3.86
C VAL A 141 -10.46 11.21 4.49
N ASP A 142 -10.07 12.48 4.44
CA ASP A 142 -10.85 13.59 4.97
C ASP A 142 -12.12 13.82 4.16
N GLU A 143 -12.07 13.74 2.83
CA GLU A 143 -13.29 13.84 2.00
C GLU A 143 -14.23 12.65 2.21
N LEU A 144 -13.69 11.43 2.33
CA LEU A 144 -14.51 10.21 2.49
C LEU A 144 -15.10 10.03 3.88
N LEU A 145 -14.47 10.60 4.90
CA LEU A 145 -14.83 10.38 6.31
C LEU A 145 -15.30 11.67 6.98
N GLY A 146 -14.99 12.83 6.42
CA GLY A 146 -15.41 14.15 6.89
C GLY A 146 -16.83 14.47 6.47
N GLU A 147 -17.81 13.90 7.17
CA GLU A 147 -19.16 14.44 7.17
C GLU A 147 -19.34 15.30 8.42
N LYS A 148 -19.09 16.60 8.26
CA LYS A 148 -19.75 17.75 8.90
C LYS A 148 -19.23 19.01 8.20
N ASP A 149 -20.15 19.71 7.55
CA ASP A 149 -20.00 21.03 6.91
C ASP A 149 -19.56 21.06 5.44
N SER A 150 -20.48 20.72 4.51
CA SER A 150 -20.90 21.66 3.45
C SER A 150 -21.96 21.07 2.50
N GLU A 151 -23.05 21.81 2.41
CA GLU A 151 -24.06 21.77 1.36
C GLU A 151 -23.42 22.03 -0.02
N LYS A 152 -23.83 21.25 -1.03
CA LYS A 152 -23.61 21.41 -2.49
C LYS A 152 -22.22 21.02 -3.02
N THR A 153 -22.10 19.80 -3.55
CA THR A 153 -21.88 19.51 -4.99
C THR A 153 -22.06 18.02 -5.24
N GLY A 154 -22.76 17.69 -6.34
CA GLY A 154 -23.31 16.38 -6.60
C GLY A 154 -22.29 15.32 -7.04
N CYS A 155 -22.65 14.10 -6.65
CA CYS A 155 -22.32 12.77 -7.16
C CYS A 155 -21.92 11.91 -5.97
N THR A 156 -22.84 11.08 -5.48
CA THR A 156 -22.62 9.69 -5.04
C THR A 156 -23.78 9.27 -4.14
N GLU A 157 -24.81 8.65 -4.73
CA GLU A 157 -25.55 7.61 -4.01
C GLU A 157 -24.66 6.36 -4.01
N VAL A 158 -24.19 5.92 -2.84
CA VAL A 158 -23.73 4.55 -2.65
C VAL A 158 -24.71 3.83 -1.74
N ILE A 159 -25.51 3.04 -2.44
CA ILE A 159 -26.41 1.99 -1.98
C ILE A 159 -25.74 1.11 -0.91
N THR A 160 -26.37 1.08 0.26
CA THR A 160 -26.44 -0.12 1.10
C THR A 160 -27.82 -0.75 0.85
N GLU A 161 -27.92 -1.74 -0.05
CA GLU A 161 -29.08 -2.65 -0.16
C GLU A 161 -28.74 -3.92 0.65
N LYS A 162 -29.62 -4.60 1.40
CA LYS A 162 -31.06 -4.51 1.67
C LYS A 162 -31.37 -5.51 2.81
N ILE A 163 -32.35 -5.23 3.66
CA ILE A 163 -33.21 -6.27 4.30
C ILE A 163 -34.64 -5.70 4.38
N PRO A 164 -35.66 -6.32 3.74
CA PRO A 164 -37.08 -6.08 4.04
C PRO A 164 -37.65 -7.25 4.90
N PRO A 165 -38.79 -7.10 5.62
CA PRO A 165 -40.10 -7.16 4.95
C PRO A 165 -41.20 -6.22 5.48
N GLN A 166 -41.99 -5.74 4.51
CA GLN A 166 -43.45 -5.54 4.50
C GLN A 166 -44.15 -4.55 5.46
N CYS A 167 -44.84 -3.60 4.83
CA CYS A 167 -46.02 -2.88 5.34
C CYS A 167 -47.30 -3.72 5.19
N PRO A 168 -48.33 -3.45 6.01
CA PRO A 168 -49.74 -3.58 5.59
C PRO A 168 -50.48 -2.23 5.53
N LYS A 169 -50.98 -1.92 4.32
CA LYS A 169 -52.26 -1.30 3.87
C LYS A 169 -53.15 -0.65 4.95
N GLU A 170 -53.82 0.51 4.77
CA GLU A 170 -54.88 0.89 3.80
C GLU A 170 -55.51 2.20 4.39
N LYS A 171 -55.88 3.30 3.71
CA LYS A 171 -57.06 3.51 2.84
C LYS A 171 -57.09 4.97 2.31
N GLN A 172 -57.45 5.08 1.04
CA GLN A 172 -58.40 6.01 0.38
C GLN A 172 -58.17 7.54 0.27
N ASN A 173 -58.07 7.92 -1.01
CA ASN A 173 -58.81 8.98 -1.73
C ASN A 173 -58.49 10.46 -1.50
N GLY A 174 -58.30 11.17 -2.63
CA GLY A 174 -58.97 12.44 -2.87
C GLY A 174 -58.10 13.63 -3.24
N TYR A 175 -58.18 14.02 -4.50
CA TYR A 175 -57.62 15.18 -5.20
C TYR A 175 -57.47 16.53 -4.45
N ALA A 176 -56.30 17.14 -4.72
CA ALA A 176 -56.06 18.53 -5.15
C ALA A 176 -55.92 19.71 -4.13
N LYS A 177 -54.86 20.49 -4.44
CA LYS A 177 -54.51 21.90 -4.11
C LYS A 177 -53.58 22.17 -2.90
N VAL A 178 -52.45 22.76 -3.25
CA VAL A 178 -51.45 23.51 -2.46
C VAL A 178 -51.63 25.00 -2.85
N PRO A 179 -51.19 26.05 -2.11
CA PRO A 179 -50.53 26.17 -0.79
C PRO A 179 -51.32 27.10 0.17
N THR A 180 -50.92 27.38 1.42
CA THR A 180 -49.94 28.42 1.87
C THR A 180 -50.26 28.71 3.36
N SER A 181 -49.35 29.37 4.11
CA SER A 181 -49.49 29.91 5.49
C SER A 181 -49.09 28.92 6.60
N GLU A 182 -48.50 29.24 7.75
CA GLU A 182 -47.82 30.39 8.36
C GLU A 182 -47.39 29.92 9.77
N LYS A 183 -46.59 30.72 10.46
CA LYS A 183 -46.09 30.56 11.84
C LYS A 183 -47.28 30.40 12.83
N GLU A 184 -47.23 29.82 14.03
CA GLU A 184 -46.35 30.10 15.17
C GLU A 184 -46.83 29.30 16.42
N LEU A 185 -45.89 28.91 17.29
CA LEU A 185 -45.89 28.87 18.78
C LEU A 185 -47.02 28.25 19.70
N VAL A 186 -46.54 27.40 20.63
CA VAL A 186 -46.81 27.28 22.11
C VAL A 186 -47.99 26.43 22.66
N ALA A 187 -47.67 25.41 23.50
CA ALA A 187 -48.04 25.28 24.94
C ALA A 187 -47.95 23.83 25.53
N TYR A 188 -47.09 23.66 26.54
CA TYR A 188 -47.25 23.01 27.87
C TYR A 188 -47.73 21.52 28.10
N GLN A 189 -46.77 20.69 28.54
CA GLN A 189 -46.66 19.80 29.75
C GLN A 189 -47.75 18.81 30.25
N ASP A 190 -47.31 17.56 30.54
CA ASP A 190 -47.50 16.71 31.78
C ASP A 190 -47.04 15.25 31.48
N GLY A 191 -46.35 14.45 32.30
CA GLY A 191 -45.79 14.52 33.65
C GLY A 191 -45.06 13.20 34.02
N CYS A 192 -44.34 13.23 35.15
CA CYS A 192 -43.73 12.14 35.97
C CYS A 192 -42.36 11.51 35.58
N CYS A 193 -41.34 11.84 36.38
CA CYS A 193 -40.12 11.05 36.63
C CYS A 193 -40.36 10.16 37.88
N PRO A 194 -39.65 9.02 38.13
CA PRO A 194 -38.19 8.92 38.02
C PRO A 194 -37.61 7.55 37.59
N VAL A 195 -36.28 7.50 37.54
CA VAL A 195 -35.37 6.34 37.73
C VAL A 195 -34.47 6.02 36.52
N GLU A 196 -33.17 6.25 36.78
CA GLU A 196 -31.94 5.68 36.21
C GLU A 196 -31.49 6.04 34.79
N GLU A 197 -30.27 6.59 34.77
CA GLU A 197 -29.39 6.72 33.62
C GLU A 197 -29.22 5.36 32.92
N GLU A 198 -29.65 5.25 31.66
CA GLU A 198 -29.05 4.32 30.71
C GLU A 198 -28.44 5.10 29.55
N SER A 199 -27.33 5.75 29.86
CA SER A 199 -26.29 6.18 28.93
C SER A 199 -25.54 4.95 28.39
N THR A 200 -26.15 4.15 27.51
CA THR A 200 -25.47 2.96 26.96
C THR A 200 -25.73 2.67 25.47
N SER A 201 -26.54 3.47 24.77
CA SER A 201 -26.84 3.23 23.34
C SER A 201 -26.06 4.09 22.33
N SER A 202 -25.50 5.23 22.76
CA SER A 202 -24.77 6.16 21.87
C SER A 202 -23.27 5.82 21.73
N GLU A 203 -22.63 5.36 22.82
CA GLU A 203 -21.18 5.09 22.85
C GLU A 203 -20.79 3.85 22.02
N VAL A 204 -21.67 2.86 21.90
CA VAL A 204 -21.42 1.63 21.14
C VAL A 204 -21.45 1.90 19.62
N SER A 205 -22.30 2.81 19.16
CA SER A 205 -22.40 3.19 17.73
C SER A 205 -21.22 4.06 17.28
N ASP A 206 -20.77 4.98 18.13
CA ASP A 206 -19.61 5.84 17.83
C ASP A 206 -18.31 5.02 17.79
N SER A 207 -18.13 4.06 18.69
CA SER A 207 -16.92 3.20 18.70
C SER A 207 -16.82 2.27 17.47
N ALA A 208 -17.95 1.80 16.93
CA ALA A 208 -18.00 0.99 15.73
C ALA A 208 -17.71 1.81 14.46
N THR A 209 -18.23 3.03 14.40
CA THR A 209 -18.04 3.99 13.30
C THR A 209 -16.59 4.47 13.24
N GLU A 210 -15.99 4.79 14.39
CA GLU A 210 -14.58 5.16 14.48
C GLU A 210 -13.64 4.01 14.07
N ARG A 211 -14.00 2.77 14.44
CA ARG A 211 -13.27 1.56 14.00
C ARG A 211 -13.37 1.36 12.48
N CYS A 212 -14.51 1.65 11.87
CA CYS A 212 -14.68 1.60 10.41
C CYS A 212 -13.80 2.64 9.71
N ARG A 213 -13.82 3.89 10.21
CA ARG A 213 -12.99 5.02 9.74
C ARG A 213 -11.50 4.67 9.76
N LYS A 214 -11.01 4.16 10.89
CA LYS A 214 -9.60 3.72 11.06
C LYS A 214 -9.22 2.63 10.07
N LYS A 215 -10.12 1.68 9.81
CA LYS A 215 -9.88 0.59 8.83
C LYS A 215 -9.79 1.11 7.40
N ILE A 216 -10.69 2.01 6.99
CA ILE A 216 -10.68 2.59 5.63
C ILE A 216 -9.37 3.38 5.42
N ARG A 217 -9.00 4.23 6.39
CA ARG A 217 -7.73 4.98 6.33
C ARG A 217 -6.52 4.05 6.22
N LEU A 218 -6.46 3.00 7.04
CA LEU A 218 -5.38 2.02 6.99
C LEU A 218 -5.33 1.31 5.63
N LEU A 219 -6.47 0.94 5.05
CA LEU A 219 -6.53 0.30 3.74
C LEU A 219 -6.01 1.21 2.62
N LEU A 220 -6.29 2.51 2.68
CA LEU A 220 -5.83 3.47 1.67
C LEU A 220 -4.31 3.63 1.73
N TYR A 221 -3.71 3.87 2.91
CA TYR A 221 -2.24 3.92 3.02
C TYR A 221 -1.58 2.59 2.64
N LEU A 222 -2.13 1.46 3.10
CA LEU A 222 -1.57 0.16 2.81
C LEU A 222 -1.58 -0.15 1.30
N SER A 223 -2.61 0.31 0.58
CA SER A 223 -2.70 0.15 -0.87
C SER A 223 -1.62 0.92 -1.63
N VAL A 224 -1.29 2.12 -1.17
CA VAL A 224 -0.22 2.95 -1.75
C VAL A 224 1.13 2.30 -1.51
N VAL A 225 1.42 1.89 -0.26
CA VAL A 225 2.69 1.25 0.09
C VAL A 225 2.88 -0.08 -0.67
N TYR A 226 1.80 -0.86 -0.80
CA TYR A 226 1.83 -2.10 -1.57
C TYR A 226 2.08 -1.84 -3.06
N GLY A 227 1.35 -0.89 -3.65
CA GLY A 227 1.54 -0.50 -5.04
C GLY A 227 2.97 -0.01 -5.31
N ALA A 228 3.48 0.87 -4.44
CA ALA A 228 4.83 1.42 -4.56
C ALA A 228 5.91 0.32 -4.48
N ASN A 229 5.82 -0.59 -3.51
CA ASN A 229 6.79 -1.69 -3.41
C ASN A 229 6.68 -2.68 -4.57
N THR A 230 5.48 -2.93 -5.09
CA THR A 230 5.29 -3.83 -6.23
C THR A 230 5.91 -3.22 -7.50
N GLY A 231 5.66 -1.93 -7.76
CA GLY A 231 6.20 -1.25 -8.94
C GLY A 231 7.72 -1.13 -8.91
N ALA A 232 8.32 -0.95 -7.72
CA ALA A 232 9.76 -0.80 -7.53
C ALA A 232 10.59 -2.06 -7.83
N ILE A 233 9.95 -3.20 -8.09
CA ILE A 233 10.64 -4.42 -8.55
C ILE A 233 10.95 -4.32 -10.05
N THR A 234 10.16 -3.56 -10.81
CA THR A 234 10.13 -3.57 -12.28
C THR A 234 11.41 -3.02 -12.92
N THR A 235 12.05 -2.03 -12.31
CA THR A 235 13.19 -1.33 -12.90
C THR A 235 14.39 -1.38 -11.97
N ILE A 236 15.59 -1.31 -12.55
CA ILE A 236 16.83 -1.36 -11.79
C ILE A 236 16.95 -0.16 -10.84
N THR A 237 16.45 1.01 -11.25
CA THR A 237 16.66 2.29 -10.56
C THR A 237 15.64 2.63 -9.49
N SER A 238 14.51 1.94 -9.47
CA SER A 238 13.41 2.24 -8.55
C SER A 238 13.65 1.74 -7.12
N ALA A 239 14.48 0.71 -6.94
CA ALA A 239 14.84 0.19 -5.62
C ALA A 239 16.37 0.04 -5.47
N PRO A 240 16.96 0.52 -4.36
CA PRO A 240 18.40 0.37 -4.11
C PRO A 240 18.88 -1.09 -4.11
N SER A 241 18.03 -2.04 -3.69
CA SER A 241 18.34 -3.46 -3.72
C SER A 241 18.60 -3.99 -5.12
N ASN A 242 17.87 -3.49 -6.13
CA ASN A 242 18.01 -3.92 -7.52
C ASN A 242 19.35 -3.45 -8.09
N ILE A 243 19.76 -2.23 -7.72
CA ILE A 243 21.05 -1.63 -8.07
C ILE A 243 22.20 -2.45 -7.49
N VAL A 244 22.13 -2.76 -6.18
CA VAL A 244 23.14 -3.59 -5.51
C VAL A 244 23.20 -4.99 -6.14
N PHE A 245 22.05 -5.57 -6.48
CA PHE A 245 22.02 -6.87 -7.15
C PHE A 245 22.68 -6.83 -8.54
N LYS A 246 22.37 -5.81 -9.36
CA LYS A 246 23.05 -5.60 -10.66
C LYS A 246 24.56 -5.51 -10.45
N PHE A 247 25.00 -4.70 -9.50
CA PHE A 247 26.41 -4.53 -9.19
C PHE A 247 27.09 -5.86 -8.82
N VAL A 248 26.47 -6.66 -7.95
CA VAL A 248 27.01 -7.97 -7.55
C VAL A 248 27.05 -8.96 -8.72
N ILE A 249 26.05 -8.98 -9.58
CA ILE A 249 26.04 -9.87 -10.75
C ILE A 249 27.12 -9.47 -11.76
N GLU A 250 27.27 -8.18 -12.04
CA GLU A 250 28.31 -7.67 -12.95
C GLU A 250 29.71 -7.96 -12.40
N ASP A 251 29.92 -7.84 -11.09
CA ASP A 251 31.21 -8.16 -10.46
C ASP A 251 31.55 -9.66 -10.52
N ILE A 252 30.59 -10.53 -10.18
CA ILE A 252 30.81 -11.99 -10.12
C ILE A 252 30.87 -12.61 -11.52
N TYR A 253 29.97 -12.21 -12.42
CA TYR A 253 29.78 -12.86 -13.72
C TYR A 253 30.39 -12.09 -14.90
N LYS A 254 30.81 -10.84 -14.71
CA LYS A 254 31.43 -9.97 -15.73
C LYS A 254 30.62 -10.02 -17.03
N ASP A 255 31.26 -10.40 -18.14
CA ASP A 255 30.66 -10.44 -19.48
C ASP A 255 29.79 -11.68 -19.77
N ARG A 256 29.67 -12.63 -18.82
CA ARG A 256 28.90 -13.86 -19.08
C ARG A 256 27.39 -13.66 -19.01
N ALA A 257 26.93 -12.57 -18.39
CA ALA A 257 25.51 -12.22 -18.30
C ALA A 257 25.34 -10.70 -18.12
N PRO A 258 25.52 -9.88 -19.17
CA PRO A 258 25.28 -8.44 -19.08
C PRO A 258 23.80 -8.19 -18.73
N VAL A 259 23.57 -7.53 -17.60
CA VAL A 259 22.23 -7.16 -17.13
C VAL A 259 21.92 -5.75 -17.59
N ASP A 260 21.45 -5.65 -18.83
CA ASP A 260 20.93 -4.40 -19.36
C ASP A 260 19.63 -3.97 -18.66
N TYR A 261 19.37 -2.66 -18.66
CA TYR A 261 18.14 -2.10 -18.11
C TYR A 261 16.87 -2.72 -18.73
N ALA A 262 16.89 -2.96 -20.05
CA ALA A 262 15.76 -3.53 -20.77
C ALA A 262 15.54 -5.01 -20.40
N SER A 263 16.60 -5.81 -20.33
CA SER A 263 16.48 -7.24 -20.01
C SER A 263 15.96 -7.44 -18.58
N TRP A 264 16.42 -6.62 -17.63
CA TRP A 264 15.86 -6.59 -16.28
C TRP A 264 14.38 -6.26 -16.29
N MET A 265 13.98 -5.21 -17.01
CA MET A 265 12.59 -4.78 -17.03
C MET A 265 11.66 -5.87 -17.59
N PHE A 266 12.06 -6.56 -18.66
CA PHE A 266 11.28 -7.69 -19.20
C PHE A 266 11.23 -8.90 -18.25
N PHE A 267 12.30 -9.15 -17.50
CA PHE A 267 12.31 -10.20 -16.49
C PHE A 267 11.40 -9.86 -15.30
N ALA A 268 11.47 -8.62 -14.82
CA ALA A 268 10.81 -8.17 -13.60
C ALA A 268 9.34 -7.75 -13.78
N ILE A 269 8.92 -7.36 -15.00
CA ILE A 269 7.53 -6.98 -15.27
C ILE A 269 6.56 -8.13 -15.04
N GLN A 270 6.98 -9.37 -15.34
CA GLN A 270 6.15 -10.56 -15.15
C GLN A 270 5.79 -10.83 -13.68
N PRO A 271 6.76 -10.94 -12.75
CA PRO A 271 6.43 -11.07 -11.32
C PRO A 271 5.72 -9.83 -10.77
N CYS A 272 6.05 -8.62 -11.23
CA CYS A 272 5.35 -7.40 -10.83
C CYS A 272 3.85 -7.46 -11.16
N CYS A 273 3.50 -7.79 -12.40
CA CYS A 273 2.11 -7.96 -12.82
C CYS A 273 1.39 -9.07 -12.02
N GLY A 274 2.08 -10.19 -11.77
CA GLY A 274 1.55 -11.28 -10.94
C GLY A 274 1.27 -10.85 -9.50
N MET A 275 2.20 -10.12 -8.87
CA MET A 275 2.04 -9.59 -7.51
C MET A 275 0.94 -8.54 -7.44
N PHE A 276 0.80 -7.69 -8.45
CA PHE A 276 -0.29 -6.71 -8.52
C PHE A 276 -1.65 -7.39 -8.64
N ALA A 277 -1.78 -8.39 -9.53
CA ALA A 277 -3.01 -9.16 -9.71
C ALA A 277 -3.37 -9.95 -8.44
N GLY A 278 -2.39 -10.61 -7.82
CA GLY A 278 -2.58 -11.34 -6.56
C GLY A 278 -3.00 -10.41 -5.41
N GLY A 279 -2.31 -9.27 -5.26
CA GLY A 279 -2.61 -8.28 -4.23
C GLY A 279 -3.99 -7.67 -4.38
N SER A 280 -4.36 -7.26 -5.60
CA SER A 280 -5.69 -6.73 -5.90
C SER A 280 -6.80 -7.76 -5.68
N ALA A 281 -6.58 -9.03 -6.04
CA ALA A 281 -7.51 -10.13 -5.78
C ALA A 281 -7.65 -10.46 -4.29
N MET A 282 -6.54 -10.46 -3.53
CA MET A 282 -6.56 -10.64 -2.07
C MET A 282 -7.28 -9.49 -1.39
N LEU A 283 -7.04 -8.25 -1.79
CA LEU A 283 -7.72 -7.08 -1.26
C LEU A 283 -9.22 -7.13 -1.56
N TRP A 284 -9.56 -7.51 -2.80
CA TRP A 284 -10.95 -7.73 -3.20
C TRP A 284 -11.60 -8.76 -2.29
N ASN A 285 -10.97 -9.93 -2.10
CA ASN A 285 -11.48 -11.00 -1.24
C ASN A 285 -11.56 -10.60 0.25
N HIS A 286 -10.57 -9.89 0.79
CA HIS A 286 -10.55 -9.46 2.19
C HIS A 286 -11.63 -8.42 2.50
N VAL A 287 -11.83 -7.46 1.60
CA VAL A 287 -12.92 -6.47 1.67
C VAL A 287 -14.28 -7.15 1.46
N PHE A 288 -14.35 -8.21 0.63
CA PHE A 288 -15.57 -8.98 0.35
C PHE A 288 -15.82 -10.20 1.25
N ARG A 289 -15.07 -10.43 2.34
CA ARG A 289 -15.33 -11.56 3.27
C ARG A 289 -16.75 -11.56 3.87
N GLY A 290 -17.50 -10.46 3.76
CA GLY A 290 -18.94 -10.40 4.05
C GLY A 290 -19.82 -10.96 2.92
N ALA A 291 -19.62 -10.50 1.68
CA ALA A 291 -20.47 -10.85 0.53
C ALA A 291 -20.11 -12.21 -0.11
N VAL A 292 -18.87 -12.69 -0.02
CA VAL A 292 -18.50 -14.05 -0.50
C VAL A 292 -19.08 -15.13 0.41
N ARG A 293 -19.23 -14.90 1.73
CA ARG A 293 -19.97 -15.82 2.61
C ARG A 293 -21.46 -15.86 2.27
N MET A 294 -22.03 -14.72 1.90
CA MET A 294 -23.43 -14.63 1.46
C MET A 294 -23.63 -15.33 0.12
N TRP A 295 -22.77 -15.09 -0.86
CA TRP A 295 -22.81 -15.78 -2.16
C TRP A 295 -22.51 -17.26 -2.05
N ARG A 296 -21.57 -17.70 -1.20
CA ARG A 296 -21.32 -19.12 -0.97
C ARG A 296 -22.53 -19.82 -0.32
N LYS A 297 -23.26 -19.12 0.58
CA LYS A 297 -24.54 -19.60 1.14
C LYS A 297 -25.66 -19.63 0.09
N ILE A 298 -25.78 -18.59 -0.74
CA ILE A 298 -26.77 -18.52 -1.82
C ILE A 298 -26.47 -19.60 -2.87
N LEU A 299 -25.22 -19.77 -3.29
CA LEU A 299 -24.80 -20.79 -4.25
C LEU A 299 -25.04 -22.20 -3.69
N MET A 300 -24.75 -22.44 -2.40
CA MET A 300 -25.06 -23.72 -1.74
C MET A 300 -26.57 -24.00 -1.62
N VAL A 301 -27.43 -22.99 -1.63
CA VAL A 301 -28.89 -23.17 -1.58
C VAL A 301 -29.49 -23.28 -2.99
N VAL A 302 -28.98 -22.49 -3.94
CA VAL A 302 -29.53 -22.36 -5.29
C VAL A 302 -29.07 -23.48 -6.21
N VAL A 303 -27.81 -23.94 -6.09
CA VAL A 303 -27.27 -25.03 -6.92
C VAL A 303 -28.04 -26.34 -6.74
N PRO A 304 -28.38 -26.79 -5.51
CA PRO A 304 -29.22 -27.98 -5.33
C PRO A 304 -30.60 -27.81 -5.94
N ILE A 305 -31.27 -26.65 -5.75
CA ILE A 305 -32.64 -26.41 -6.21
C ILE A 305 -32.76 -26.42 -7.73
N ILE A 306 -31.74 -25.90 -8.44
CA ILE A 306 -31.70 -25.88 -9.90
C ILE A 306 -31.35 -27.27 -10.48
N PHE A 307 -30.48 -28.03 -9.82
CA PHE A 307 -30.01 -29.34 -10.31
C PHE A 307 -30.84 -30.54 -9.83
N LEU A 308 -31.66 -30.40 -8.78
CA LEU A 308 -32.59 -31.43 -8.29
C LEU A 308 -33.55 -32.00 -9.36
N PRO A 309 -34.19 -31.19 -10.23
CA PRO A 309 -35.03 -31.73 -11.31
C PRO A 309 -34.22 -32.43 -12.42
N PHE A 310 -32.93 -32.14 -12.56
CA PHE A 310 -32.03 -32.82 -13.52
C PHE A 310 -31.47 -34.15 -12.97
N LEU A 311 -31.32 -34.28 -11.65
CA LEU A 311 -30.83 -35.50 -10.98
C LEU A 311 -31.86 -36.63 -10.95
N SER A 312 -33.17 -36.34 -11.08
CA SER A 312 -34.21 -37.38 -11.12
C SER A 312 -34.29 -38.13 -12.46
N ILE A 313 -33.58 -37.66 -13.50
CA ILE A 313 -33.62 -38.20 -14.87
C ILE A 313 -32.38 -39.06 -15.21
N SER A 314 -31.38 -39.10 -14.33
CA SER A 314 -30.09 -39.75 -14.59
C SER A 314 -29.79 -40.81 -13.52
N GLU A 315 -29.68 -42.08 -13.92
CA GLU A 315 -29.30 -43.22 -13.06
C GLU A 315 -27.89 -43.12 -12.45
N ASN A 316 -27.14 -42.04 -12.71
CA ASN A 316 -25.74 -41.89 -12.29
C ASN A 316 -25.55 -40.84 -11.17
N ALA A 317 -26.46 -40.81 -10.18
CA ALA A 317 -26.41 -39.86 -9.07
C ALA A 317 -25.22 -40.04 -8.12
N GLN A 318 -24.58 -41.22 -8.09
CA GLN A 318 -23.47 -41.49 -7.16
C GLN A 318 -22.13 -40.82 -7.53
N MET A 319 -21.92 -40.46 -8.81
CA MET A 319 -20.66 -39.84 -9.24
C MET A 319 -20.54 -38.36 -8.85
N TRP A 320 -21.66 -37.65 -8.66
CA TRP A 320 -21.65 -36.20 -8.44
C TRP A 320 -21.53 -35.78 -6.97
N ILE A 321 -21.84 -36.67 -6.02
CA ILE A 321 -21.72 -36.39 -4.58
C ILE A 321 -20.25 -36.30 -4.14
N LEU A 322 -19.34 -37.02 -4.81
CA LEU A 322 -17.90 -37.02 -4.50
C LEU A 322 -17.15 -35.75 -4.95
N VAL A 323 -17.75 -34.92 -5.81
CA VAL A 323 -17.13 -33.68 -6.31
C VAL A 323 -17.49 -32.46 -5.45
N LEU A 324 -18.45 -32.61 -4.52
CA LEU A 324 -19.03 -31.52 -3.72
C LEU A 324 -18.73 -31.61 -2.21
N LEU A 325 -17.96 -32.60 -1.76
CA LEU A 325 -17.42 -32.73 -0.40
C LEU A 325 -15.98 -32.20 -0.35
#